data_AF-A0AAP0R870-F1
#
_entry.id   AF-A0AAP0R870-F1
#
_cell.length_a   1.000
_cell.length_b   1.000
_cell.length_c   1.000
_cell.angle_alpha   90.00
_cell.angle_beta   90.00
_cell.angle_gamma   90.00
#
_symmetry.space_group_name_H-M   'P 1'
#
loop_
_entity.id
_entity.type
_entity.pdbx_description
1 polymer ?
#
loop_
_entity_poly.entity_id
_entity_poly.type
_entity_poly.pdbx_seq_one_letter_code
_entity_poly.pdbx_strand_id
1 'polypeptide(L)'
;MDRLRPRDREVFTGFTKAEIEKMEKLLNGSGEPLLNKEFCQKLTKSFNRSKDRAGKPVIKWTEVQSWFQERQLDCPSKVTSSPNASKKMSILPKVRPSNKAHEGPQMKKGEKVADLSELEFEARSSKDGAWYDVDMFLTHRFLTSGEPEVRVRFVGFGAEEDEWVNVKKAVRERSVPLEHSECQKIKVGDIVLCFQERRDQAIYYDAHVLEIQRRLHDIRGCRCLFLIRYDHDNSEERVRSRRLCCRPTY
;
A
#
# COMPACT_ATOMS: atom_id res chain seq x y z
N MET A 1 -25.40 20.80 -11.46
CA MET A 1 -25.12 20.50 -10.04
C MET A 1 -25.21 19.01 -9.90
N ASP A 2 -24.10 18.37 -10.18
CA ASP A 2 -24.05 16.94 -10.41
C ASP A 2 -23.95 16.23 -9.07
N ARG A 3 -24.62 15.08 -8.96
CA ARG A 3 -24.76 14.36 -7.70
C ARG A 3 -23.46 13.62 -7.37
N LEU A 4 -22.55 14.32 -6.71
CA LEU A 4 -21.29 13.76 -6.21
C LEU A 4 -21.57 12.53 -5.32
N ARG A 5 -20.78 11.48 -5.53
CA ARG A 5 -21.06 10.12 -5.03
C ARG A 5 -20.96 10.03 -3.50
N PRO A 6 -22.03 9.58 -2.80
CA PRO A 6 -21.93 9.15 -1.41
C PRO A 6 -21.00 7.94 -1.29
N ARG A 7 -20.40 7.77 -0.12
CA ARG A 7 -19.72 6.54 0.30
C ARG A 7 -20.41 6.02 1.56
N ASP A 8 -20.80 4.76 1.53
CA ASP A 8 -21.35 4.11 2.73
C ASP A 8 -20.25 3.89 3.78
N ARG A 9 -20.58 3.97 5.07
CA ARG A 9 -19.61 4.32 6.12
C ARG A 9 -19.57 3.30 7.27
N GLU A 10 -19.24 2.04 6.95
CA GLU A 10 -18.93 1.03 7.96
C GLU A 10 -17.72 1.44 8.83
N VAL A 11 -17.91 1.47 10.15
CA VAL A 11 -16.87 1.82 11.12
C VAL A 11 -16.01 0.59 11.42
N PHE A 12 -15.07 0.29 10.52
CA PHE A 12 -14.16 -0.84 10.65
C PHE A 12 -13.05 -0.62 11.68
N THR A 13 -12.79 -1.61 12.54
CA THR A 13 -11.71 -1.61 13.54
C THR A 13 -10.89 -2.90 13.50
N GLY A 14 -9.57 -2.80 13.55
CA GLY A 14 -8.65 -3.94 13.62
C GLY A 14 -8.03 -4.34 12.27
N PHE A 15 -7.81 -5.64 12.08
CA PHE A 15 -7.25 -6.24 10.87
C PHE A 15 -8.32 -6.96 10.04
N THR A 16 -8.17 -6.96 8.72
CA THR A 16 -9.03 -7.77 7.82
C THR A 16 -8.65 -9.25 7.89
N LYS A 17 -9.55 -10.15 7.42
CA LYS A 17 -9.25 -11.59 7.38
C LYS A 17 -8.02 -11.90 6.51
N ALA A 18 -7.86 -11.23 5.37
CA ALA A 18 -6.71 -11.40 4.48
C ALA A 18 -5.41 -10.86 5.09
N GLU A 19 -5.46 -9.75 5.85
CA GLU A 19 -4.32 -9.25 6.62
C GLU A 19 -3.88 -10.27 7.69
N ILE A 20 -4.83 -10.82 8.44
CA ILE A 20 -4.61 -11.87 9.45
C ILE A 20 -3.99 -13.12 8.82
N GLU A 21 -4.54 -13.61 7.70
CA GLU A 21 -4.01 -14.78 6.99
C GLU A 21 -2.59 -14.55 6.45
N LYS A 22 -2.30 -13.35 5.89
CA LYS A 22 -0.94 -12.99 5.46
C LYS A 22 0.04 -12.96 6.65
N MET A 23 -0.38 -12.48 7.82
CA MET A 23 0.43 -12.52 9.05
C MET A 23 0.63 -13.94 9.60
N GLU A 24 -0.40 -14.79 9.59
CA GLU A 24 -0.32 -16.20 10.01
C GLU A 24 0.63 -17.01 9.11
N LYS A 25 0.52 -16.82 7.79
CA LYS A 25 1.41 -17.46 6.81
C LYS A 25 2.86 -17.02 6.97
N LEU A 26 3.11 -15.77 7.36
CA LEU A 26 4.45 -15.27 7.66
C LEU A 26 5.00 -15.84 8.99
N LEU A 27 4.17 -15.92 10.04
CA LEU A 27 4.53 -16.52 11.33
C LEU A 27 4.93 -17.99 11.18
N ASN A 28 4.11 -18.78 10.49
CA ASN A 28 4.33 -20.22 10.28
C ASN A 28 5.48 -20.51 9.29
N GLY A 29 5.89 -19.53 8.48
CA GLY A 29 6.96 -19.67 7.49
C GLY A 29 8.36 -19.35 8.00
N SER A 30 8.50 -18.75 9.19
CA SER A 30 9.79 -18.32 9.76
C SER A 30 10.11 -19.02 11.08
N GLY A 31 11.18 -19.83 11.09
CA GLY A 31 11.60 -20.59 12.28
C GLY A 31 12.25 -19.79 13.42
N GLU A 32 12.42 -18.47 13.26
CA GLU A 32 13.03 -17.56 14.25
C GLU A 32 12.27 -16.21 14.28
N PRO A 33 12.31 -15.46 15.41
CA PRO A 33 11.35 -14.38 15.67
C PRO A 33 11.58 -13.12 14.82
N LEU A 34 10.75 -12.93 13.79
CA LEU A 34 10.75 -11.77 12.87
C LEU A 34 10.25 -10.44 13.49
N LEU A 35 10.60 -10.14 14.74
CA LEU A 35 10.25 -8.90 15.43
C LEU A 35 11.15 -7.69 15.03
N ASN A 36 11.78 -7.72 13.85
CA ASN A 36 12.46 -6.54 13.31
C ASN A 36 11.41 -5.44 12.99
N LYS A 37 11.65 -4.24 13.53
CA LYS A 37 10.90 -3.01 13.26
C LYS A 37 10.75 -2.73 11.76
N GLU A 38 11.79 -2.98 10.96
CA GLU A 38 11.78 -2.77 9.51
C GLU A 38 10.83 -3.74 8.79
N PHE A 39 10.77 -4.99 9.24
CA PHE A 39 9.83 -5.99 8.73
C PHE A 39 8.38 -5.59 9.04
N CYS A 40 8.11 -5.21 10.29
CA CYS A 40 6.80 -4.70 10.70
C CYS A 40 6.39 -3.47 9.87
N GLN A 41 7.31 -2.52 9.64
CA GLN A 41 7.08 -1.35 8.80
C GLN A 41 6.84 -1.69 7.32
N LYS A 42 7.58 -2.64 6.73
CA LYS A 42 7.36 -3.08 5.34
C LYS A 42 5.98 -3.75 5.21
N LEU A 43 5.65 -4.68 6.11
CA LEU A 43 4.39 -5.40 6.08
C LEU A 43 3.19 -4.45 6.26
N THR A 44 3.29 -3.53 7.21
CA THR A 44 2.31 -2.44 7.41
C THR A 44 2.13 -1.58 6.17
N LYS A 45 3.23 -1.25 5.47
CA LYS A 45 3.15 -0.52 4.20
C LYS A 45 2.45 -1.34 3.11
N SER A 46 2.60 -2.67 3.07
CA SER A 46 1.82 -3.53 2.16
C SER A 46 0.32 -3.55 2.52
N PHE A 47 -0.05 -3.59 3.80
CA PHE A 47 -1.45 -3.57 4.22
C PHE A 47 -2.14 -2.21 4.03
N ASN A 48 -1.46 -1.10 4.37
CA ASN A 48 -1.97 0.25 4.11
C ASN A 48 -2.00 0.61 2.62
N ARG A 49 -1.26 -0.13 1.77
CA ARG A 49 -1.40 -0.08 0.32
C ARG A 49 -2.59 -0.90 -0.19
N SER A 50 -3.17 -1.82 0.59
CA SER A 50 -4.06 -2.85 0.05
C SER A 50 -5.55 -2.47 -0.02
N LYS A 51 -6.27 -2.90 -1.05
CA LYS A 51 -7.60 -2.40 -1.45
C LYS A 51 -8.68 -2.79 -0.46
N ASP A 52 -8.46 -3.91 0.24
CA ASP A 52 -9.25 -4.32 1.41
C ASP A 52 -9.22 -3.28 2.53
N ARG A 53 -8.26 -2.33 2.51
CA ARG A 53 -8.13 -1.17 3.41
C ARG A 53 -8.79 0.12 2.89
N ALA A 54 -9.39 0.13 1.70
CA ALA A 54 -10.12 1.29 1.19
C ALA A 54 -11.17 1.81 2.19
N GLY A 55 -11.13 3.10 2.52
CA GLY A 55 -12.02 3.73 3.50
C GLY A 55 -11.78 3.34 4.98
N LYS A 56 -10.86 2.44 5.28
CA LYS A 56 -10.61 1.90 6.64
C LYS A 56 -9.44 2.64 7.33
N PRO A 57 -9.36 2.63 8.67
CA PRO A 57 -8.28 3.30 9.38
C PRO A 57 -6.90 2.72 9.05
N VAL A 58 -5.92 3.63 8.92
CA VAL A 58 -4.50 3.34 8.70
C VAL A 58 -3.94 2.50 9.84
N ILE A 59 -3.33 1.36 9.51
CA ILE A 59 -2.62 0.49 10.46
C ILE A 59 -1.28 1.14 10.81
N LYS A 60 -0.94 1.20 12.10
CA LYS A 60 0.40 1.60 12.57
C LYS A 60 1.30 0.37 12.62
N TRP A 61 2.60 0.55 12.37
CA TRP A 61 3.56 -0.56 12.45
C TRP A 61 3.65 -1.19 13.85
N THR A 62 3.26 -0.45 14.89
CA THR A 62 3.14 -0.95 16.26
C THR A 62 1.98 -1.94 16.44
N GLU A 63 0.86 -1.76 15.72
CA GLU A 63 -0.30 -2.68 15.82
C GLU A 63 0.04 -4.04 15.21
N VAL A 64 0.80 -4.04 14.10
CA VAL A 64 1.38 -5.27 13.53
C VAL A 64 2.39 -5.91 14.49
N GLN A 65 3.25 -5.11 15.13
CA GLN A 65 4.24 -5.64 16.08
C GLN A 65 3.56 -6.29 17.31
N SER A 66 2.54 -5.66 17.90
CA SER A 66 1.80 -6.21 19.04
C SER A 66 1.13 -7.54 18.69
N TRP A 67 0.50 -7.64 17.51
CA TRP A 67 -0.13 -8.88 17.04
C TRP A 67 0.86 -10.06 16.98
N PHE A 68 2.09 -9.82 16.49
CA PHE A 68 3.14 -10.85 16.47
C PHE A 68 3.69 -11.18 17.87
N GLN A 69 3.69 -10.23 18.80
CA GLN A 69 4.12 -10.45 20.18
C GLN A 69 3.08 -11.27 20.97
N GLU A 70 1.80 -10.92 20.88
CA GLU A 70 0.68 -11.62 21.51
C GLU A 70 0.67 -13.11 21.09
N ARG A 71 0.81 -13.39 19.79
CA ARG A 71 0.83 -14.77 19.28
C ARG A 71 2.13 -15.54 19.44
N GLN A 72 3.22 -14.90 19.88
CA GLN A 72 4.39 -15.61 20.39
C GLN A 72 4.24 -15.98 21.88
N LEU A 73 3.46 -15.21 22.66
CA LEU A 73 3.18 -15.49 24.07
C LEU A 73 2.20 -16.66 24.25
N ASP A 74 1.25 -16.85 23.33
CA ASP A 74 0.34 -18.01 23.29
C ASP A 74 1.02 -19.35 22.94
N CYS A 75 2.35 -19.38 22.77
CA CYS A 75 3.11 -20.61 22.51
C CYS A 75 3.79 -21.12 23.80
N PRO A 76 3.21 -22.10 24.53
CA PRO A 76 3.74 -22.54 25.82
C PRO A 76 5.02 -23.36 25.66
N SER A 77 6.16 -22.70 25.84
CA SER A 77 7.48 -23.33 25.89
C SER A 77 7.60 -24.27 27.10
N LYS A 78 7.49 -25.59 26.85
CA LYS A 78 7.77 -26.60 27.89
C LYS A 78 9.26 -26.59 28.27
N VAL A 79 9.50 -26.74 29.57
CA VAL A 79 10.77 -26.43 30.24
C VAL A 79 11.62 -27.70 30.43
N THR A 80 12.96 -27.54 30.40
CA THR A 80 14.01 -28.53 30.76
C THR A 80 14.13 -29.79 29.87
N SER A 81 15.31 -30.40 29.66
CA SER A 81 16.67 -30.15 30.19
C SER A 81 17.79 -30.56 29.22
N SER A 82 19.01 -30.08 29.48
CA SER A 82 20.28 -30.28 28.74
C SER A 82 21.02 -31.59 29.15
N PRO A 83 22.22 -31.96 28.62
CA PRO A 83 22.75 -32.01 27.24
C PRO A 83 23.35 -33.41 26.86
N ASN A 84 23.66 -33.67 25.57
CA ASN A 84 25.07 -33.95 25.12
C ASN A 84 25.34 -34.31 23.62
N ALA A 85 26.54 -33.90 23.18
CA ALA A 85 27.53 -34.60 22.33
C ALA A 85 27.26 -35.12 20.88
N SER A 86 27.82 -34.37 19.92
CA SER A 86 28.95 -34.80 19.04
C SER A 86 28.77 -35.64 17.74
N LYS A 87 29.48 -35.17 16.68
CA LYS A 87 30.03 -35.89 15.49
C LYS A 87 28.99 -36.30 14.40
N LYS A 88 29.32 -36.33 13.09
CA LYS A 88 30.47 -35.81 12.28
C LYS A 88 30.06 -35.64 10.79
N MET A 89 30.89 -34.96 9.98
CA MET A 89 30.77 -34.85 8.51
C MET A 89 31.31 -36.06 7.72
N SER A 90 30.74 -36.31 6.54
CA SER A 90 31.38 -36.83 5.30
C SER A 90 30.34 -36.89 4.15
N ILE A 91 30.56 -36.81 2.84
CA ILE A 91 31.56 -36.30 1.86
C ILE A 91 30.96 -36.66 0.45
N LEU A 92 31.30 -35.92 -0.61
CA LEU A 92 30.90 -36.08 -2.04
C LEU A 92 32.21 -36.01 -2.89
N PRO A 93 32.42 -36.63 -4.09
CA PRO A 93 31.56 -36.72 -5.31
C PRO A 93 31.50 -38.15 -5.92
N LYS A 94 31.34 -38.49 -7.22
CA LYS A 94 31.46 -37.90 -8.60
C LYS A 94 30.62 -38.78 -9.57
N VAL A 95 30.40 -38.59 -10.90
CA VAL A 95 30.91 -37.70 -11.98
C VAL A 95 29.80 -37.54 -13.07
N ARG A 96 30.13 -37.30 -14.36
CA ARG A 96 29.26 -37.37 -15.58
C ARG A 96 30.07 -37.94 -16.77
N PRO A 97 29.46 -38.43 -17.87
CA PRO A 97 29.14 -37.59 -19.05
C PRO A 97 27.68 -37.80 -19.54
N SER A 98 26.92 -36.82 -20.08
CA SER A 98 27.14 -35.79 -21.10
C SER A 98 26.84 -36.25 -22.55
N ASN A 99 25.80 -35.66 -23.16
CA ASN A 99 25.78 -35.27 -24.58
C ASN A 99 24.84 -34.07 -24.80
N LYS A 100 25.01 -33.37 -25.93
CA LYS A 100 24.30 -32.12 -26.32
C LYS A 100 23.33 -32.41 -27.52
N ALA A 101 22.57 -31.50 -28.12
CA ALA A 101 22.32 -30.05 -27.94
C ALA A 101 20.94 -29.70 -28.53
N HIS A 102 20.39 -28.52 -28.23
CA HIS A 102 20.05 -27.51 -29.25
C HIS A 102 19.75 -26.16 -28.59
N GLU A 103 19.95 -25.06 -29.33
CA GLU A 103 19.96 -23.70 -28.79
C GLU A 103 18.66 -22.94 -29.06
N GLY A 104 18.31 -22.02 -28.15
CA GLY A 104 17.25 -21.03 -28.30
C GLY A 104 17.66 -19.70 -27.66
N PRO A 105 17.08 -18.55 -28.07
CA PRO A 105 17.65 -17.23 -27.74
C PRO A 105 17.70 -16.90 -26.24
N GLN A 106 18.87 -16.48 -25.76
CA GLN A 106 19.06 -16.08 -24.37
C GLN A 106 18.40 -14.71 -24.08
N MET A 107 17.23 -14.72 -23.43
CA MET A 107 16.74 -13.57 -22.68
C MET A 107 17.67 -13.28 -21.48
N LYS A 108 17.99 -12.01 -21.25
CA LYS A 108 19.01 -11.61 -20.26
C LYS A 108 18.51 -11.73 -18.82
N LYS A 109 19.07 -12.73 -18.12
CA LYS A 109 19.25 -12.86 -16.66
C LYS A 109 18.69 -11.70 -15.79
N GLY A 110 17.48 -11.91 -15.28
CA GLY A 110 17.13 -11.58 -13.89
C GLY A 110 17.19 -10.11 -13.49
N GLU A 111 16.48 -9.24 -14.20
CA GLU A 111 15.92 -8.07 -13.53
C GLU A 111 14.97 -8.55 -12.41
N LYS A 112 15.08 -7.95 -11.22
CA LYS A 112 14.33 -8.39 -10.04
C LYS A 112 12.92 -7.81 -10.09
N VAL A 113 12.08 -8.39 -10.95
CA VAL A 113 10.66 -8.05 -11.12
C VAL A 113 10.02 -7.84 -9.75
N ALA A 114 9.58 -6.62 -9.48
CA ALA A 114 8.82 -6.31 -8.27
C ALA A 114 7.57 -7.19 -8.26
N ASP A 115 7.18 -7.70 -7.09
CA ASP A 115 6.03 -8.60 -7.00
C ASP A 115 4.76 -7.86 -7.44
N LEU A 116 4.31 -8.17 -8.67
CA LEU A 116 3.18 -7.49 -9.30
C LEU A 116 1.86 -7.76 -8.58
N SER A 117 1.83 -8.72 -7.64
CA SER A 117 0.70 -8.96 -6.74
C SER A 117 0.69 -8.07 -5.49
N GLU A 118 1.78 -7.34 -5.18
CA GLU A 118 1.81 -6.29 -4.14
C GLU A 118 1.57 -4.88 -4.71
N LEU A 119 1.36 -4.73 -6.02
CA LEU A 119 1.07 -3.44 -6.67
C LEU A 119 -0.43 -3.18 -6.77
N GLU A 120 -0.86 -2.04 -6.23
CA GLU A 120 -2.23 -1.59 -6.28
C GLU A 120 -2.35 -0.18 -6.88
N PHE A 121 -3.54 0.12 -7.38
CA PHE A 121 -3.78 1.27 -8.25
C PHE A 121 -4.93 2.11 -7.74
N GLU A 122 -4.77 3.42 -7.90
CA GLU A 122 -5.86 4.39 -7.84
C GLU A 122 -6.08 4.97 -9.24
N ALA A 123 -7.33 5.24 -9.58
CA ALA A 123 -7.72 5.86 -10.84
C ALA A 123 -8.56 7.12 -10.59
N ARG A 124 -8.37 8.12 -11.46
CA ARG A 124 -9.05 9.41 -11.38
C ARG A 124 -10.33 9.36 -12.20
N SER A 125 -11.45 9.61 -11.57
CA SER A 125 -12.74 9.63 -12.23
C SER A 125 -12.90 10.85 -13.15
N SER A 126 -13.67 10.65 -14.21
CA SER A 126 -14.11 11.66 -15.15
C SER A 126 -15.29 12.50 -14.64
N LYS A 127 -16.09 11.97 -13.71
CA LYS A 127 -17.35 12.58 -13.23
C LYS A 127 -17.14 13.71 -12.22
N ASP A 128 -16.11 13.58 -11.38
CA ASP A 128 -15.90 14.40 -10.17
C ASP A 128 -14.43 14.80 -9.95
N GLY A 129 -13.51 14.35 -10.82
CA GLY A 129 -12.08 14.65 -10.78
C GLY A 129 -11.30 13.99 -9.63
N ALA A 130 -11.95 13.15 -8.83
CA ALA A 130 -11.36 12.55 -7.63
C ALA A 130 -10.66 11.22 -7.91
N TRP A 131 -9.74 10.83 -7.01
CA TRP A 131 -9.07 9.53 -7.04
C TRP A 131 -9.80 8.49 -6.20
N TYR A 132 -9.97 7.31 -6.77
CA TYR A 132 -10.61 6.15 -6.16
C TYR A 132 -9.73 4.91 -6.33
N ASP A 133 -9.74 4.05 -5.33
CA ASP A 133 -9.03 2.77 -5.36
C ASP A 133 -9.66 1.86 -6.43
N VAL A 134 -8.82 1.22 -7.26
CA VAL A 134 -9.27 0.30 -8.32
C VAL A 134 -9.43 -1.10 -7.73
N ASP A 135 -10.63 -1.68 -7.87
CA ASP A 135 -10.88 -3.07 -7.50
C ASP A 135 -10.37 -4.03 -8.58
N MET A 136 -10.69 -3.74 -9.84
CA MET A 136 -10.25 -4.52 -11.00
C MET A 136 -10.22 -3.72 -12.30
N PHE A 137 -9.31 -4.10 -13.19
CA PHE A 137 -9.30 -3.68 -14.60
C PHE A 137 -10.10 -4.69 -15.42
N LEU A 138 -11.18 -4.26 -16.07
CA LEU A 138 -12.13 -5.13 -16.75
C LEU A 138 -11.72 -5.42 -18.20
N THR A 139 -11.21 -4.40 -18.90
CA THR A 139 -10.77 -4.48 -20.30
C THR A 139 -9.98 -3.22 -20.68
N HIS A 140 -9.41 -3.17 -21.88
CA HIS A 140 -8.67 -2.02 -22.42
C HIS A 140 -9.13 -1.68 -23.85
N ARG A 141 -8.86 -0.46 -24.29
CA ARG A 141 -9.03 0.00 -25.68
C ARG A 141 -7.94 1.00 -26.05
N PHE A 142 -7.73 1.18 -27.34
CA PHE A 142 -6.97 2.30 -27.89
C PHE A 142 -7.93 3.23 -28.63
N LEU A 143 -7.84 4.53 -28.37
CA LEU A 143 -8.55 5.54 -29.16
C LEU A 143 -7.88 5.71 -30.53
N THR A 144 -8.57 6.31 -31.49
CA THR A 144 -8.00 6.66 -32.81
C THR A 144 -6.83 7.66 -32.73
N SER A 145 -6.66 8.35 -31.60
CA SER A 145 -5.48 9.15 -31.25
C SER A 145 -4.26 8.33 -30.82
N GLY A 146 -4.37 7.00 -30.70
CA GLY A 146 -3.36 6.13 -30.13
C GLY A 146 -3.28 6.17 -28.59
N GLU A 147 -4.14 6.92 -27.91
CA GLU A 147 -4.17 6.93 -26.44
C GLU A 147 -4.78 5.64 -25.87
N PRO A 148 -4.10 4.98 -24.91
CA PRO A 148 -4.63 3.79 -24.23
C PRO A 148 -5.57 4.17 -23.10
N GLU A 149 -6.71 3.50 -23.04
CA GLU A 149 -7.68 3.57 -21.96
C GLU A 149 -7.99 2.19 -21.39
N VAL A 150 -8.29 2.11 -20.10
CA VAL A 150 -8.76 0.92 -19.41
C VAL A 150 -10.12 1.17 -18.81
N ARG A 151 -10.98 0.15 -18.78
CA ARG A 151 -12.24 0.18 -18.05
C ARG A 151 -11.99 -0.33 -16.64
N VAL A 152 -12.18 0.52 -15.63
CA VAL A 152 -11.95 0.20 -14.21
C VAL A 152 -13.27 0.01 -13.48
N ARG A 153 -13.26 -0.89 -12.48
CA ARG A 153 -14.22 -0.88 -11.37
C ARG A 153 -13.55 -0.29 -10.14
N PHE A 154 -14.26 0.58 -9.43
CA PHE A 154 -13.78 1.20 -8.20
C PHE A 154 -14.20 0.39 -6.96
N VAL A 155 -13.36 0.37 -5.93
CA VAL A 155 -13.67 -0.31 -4.66
C VAL A 155 -14.89 0.35 -4.00
N GLY A 156 -15.91 -0.47 -3.69
CA GLY A 156 -17.17 -0.03 -3.08
C GLY A 156 -18.26 0.42 -4.06
N PHE A 157 -18.06 0.23 -5.37
CA PHE A 157 -19.04 0.60 -6.41
C PHE A 157 -19.34 -0.58 -7.36
N GLY A 158 -20.52 -0.60 -7.96
CA GLY A 158 -20.98 -1.66 -8.87
C GLY A 158 -20.62 -1.40 -10.34
N ALA A 159 -21.21 -2.21 -11.23
CA ALA A 159 -20.93 -2.19 -12.66
C ALA A 159 -21.51 -0.95 -13.38
N GLU A 160 -22.51 -0.32 -12.78
CA GLU A 160 -23.12 0.96 -13.18
C GLU A 160 -22.17 2.16 -13.02
N GLU A 161 -21.12 2.01 -12.21
CA GLU A 161 -20.10 3.01 -11.94
C GLU A 161 -18.74 2.73 -12.63
N ASP A 162 -18.66 1.69 -13.47
CA ASP A 162 -17.44 1.38 -14.23
C ASP A 162 -17.08 2.51 -15.21
N GLU A 163 -15.89 3.09 -15.09
CA GLU A 163 -15.42 4.19 -15.96
C GLU A 163 -14.31 3.77 -16.93
N TRP A 164 -14.29 4.37 -18.12
CA TRP A 164 -13.12 4.35 -19.01
C TRP A 164 -12.16 5.46 -18.62
N VAL A 165 -10.91 5.12 -18.30
CA VAL A 165 -9.89 6.06 -17.84
C VAL A 165 -8.60 5.93 -18.65
N ASN A 166 -7.98 7.06 -18.98
CA ASN A 166 -6.72 7.12 -19.72
C ASN A 166 -5.54 6.65 -18.85
N VAL A 167 -4.84 5.61 -19.30
CA VAL A 167 -3.78 4.93 -18.50
C VAL A 167 -2.65 5.88 -18.10
N LYS A 168 -2.31 6.86 -18.94
CA LYS A 168 -1.19 7.78 -18.70
C LYS A 168 -1.57 9.00 -17.84
N LYS A 169 -2.86 9.36 -17.79
CA LYS A 169 -3.37 10.62 -17.21
C LYS A 169 -4.30 10.43 -16.00
N ALA A 170 -4.74 9.20 -15.75
CA ALA A 170 -5.81 8.89 -14.79
C ALA A 170 -5.69 7.50 -14.12
N VAL A 171 -4.55 6.81 -14.23
CA VAL A 171 -4.25 5.58 -13.47
C VAL A 171 -2.83 5.68 -12.91
N ARG A 172 -2.62 5.30 -11.64
CA ARG A 172 -1.27 5.30 -11.00
C ARG A 172 -1.22 4.34 -9.82
N GLU A 173 0.00 3.96 -9.39
CA GLU A 173 0.18 3.21 -8.13
C GLU A 173 -0.42 3.99 -6.95
N ARG A 174 -1.12 3.30 -6.05
CA ARG A 174 -1.91 3.90 -4.96
C ARG A 174 -1.06 4.76 -4.01
N SER A 175 -1.61 5.89 -3.60
CA SER A 175 -0.99 6.84 -2.67
C SER A 175 -0.97 6.27 -1.25
N VAL A 176 0.16 6.40 -0.55
CA VAL A 176 0.38 5.76 0.76
C VAL A 176 0.08 6.76 1.89
N PRO A 177 -0.80 6.44 2.86
CA PRO A 177 -1.04 7.27 4.03
C PRO A 177 0.23 7.50 4.86
N LEU A 178 0.40 8.73 5.36
CA LEU A 178 1.58 9.12 6.12
C LEU A 178 1.54 8.68 7.59
N GLU A 179 2.56 7.92 7.99
CA GLU A 179 2.87 7.69 9.40
C GLU A 179 3.27 8.99 10.12
N HIS A 180 3.00 9.06 11.42
CA HIS A 180 3.14 10.29 12.21
C HIS A 180 4.58 10.84 12.26
N SER A 181 5.57 9.95 12.16
CA SER A 181 7.00 10.28 12.04
C SER A 181 7.43 10.66 10.62
N GLU A 182 6.69 10.24 9.58
CA GLU A 182 7.06 10.45 8.17
C GLU A 182 6.67 11.82 7.63
N CYS A 183 5.97 12.65 8.42
CA CYS A 183 5.56 14.01 8.04
C CYS A 183 6.71 14.92 7.57
N GLN A 184 7.95 14.67 7.99
CA GLN A 184 9.14 15.42 7.57
C GLN A 184 9.56 15.15 6.11
N LYS A 185 9.03 14.09 5.48
CA LYS A 185 9.29 13.79 4.07
C LYS A 185 8.63 14.78 3.12
N ILE A 186 7.43 15.27 3.46
CA ILE A 186 6.71 16.29 2.68
C ILE A 186 7.52 17.59 2.67
N LYS A 187 7.68 18.18 1.49
CA LYS A 187 8.26 19.51 1.22
C LYS A 187 7.23 20.43 0.58
N VAL A 188 7.53 21.73 0.54
CA VAL A 188 6.78 22.70 -0.26
C VAL A 188 7.03 22.40 -1.75
N GLY A 189 5.98 22.41 -2.56
CA GLY A 189 5.98 22.00 -3.95
C GLY A 189 5.61 20.53 -4.20
N ASP A 190 5.56 19.69 -3.16
CA ASP A 190 5.17 18.28 -3.31
C ASP A 190 3.68 18.14 -3.70
N ILE A 191 3.40 17.17 -4.58
CA ILE A 191 2.03 16.70 -4.87
C ILE A 191 1.64 15.66 -3.82
N VAL A 192 0.52 15.89 -3.15
CA VAL A 192 -0.06 14.99 -2.14
C VAL A 192 -1.51 14.68 -2.49
N LEU A 193 -1.94 13.44 -2.28
CA LEU A 193 -3.35 13.09 -2.35
C LEU A 193 -4.00 13.44 -1.01
N CYS A 194 -4.87 14.44 -1.00
CA CYS A 194 -5.56 14.89 0.20
C CYS A 194 -6.99 14.37 0.28
N PHE A 195 -7.32 13.73 1.40
CA PHE A 195 -8.69 13.46 1.82
C PHE A 195 -9.40 14.78 2.15
N GLN A 196 -10.48 15.10 1.45
CA GLN A 196 -11.37 16.21 1.75
C GLN A 196 -12.68 15.66 2.35
N GLU A 197 -12.99 16.11 3.56
CA GLU A 197 -14.22 15.73 4.28
C GLU A 197 -15.15 16.95 4.36
N ARG A 198 -16.27 16.88 3.66
CA ARG A 198 -17.41 17.81 3.79
C ARG A 198 -18.59 17.04 4.40
N ARG A 199 -19.68 17.73 4.77
CA ARG A 199 -20.82 17.15 5.52
C ARG A 199 -21.28 15.79 4.99
N ASP A 200 -21.39 15.67 3.67
CA ASP A 200 -21.97 14.51 2.98
C ASP A 200 -20.95 13.79 2.06
N GLN A 201 -19.66 14.14 2.14
CA GLN A 201 -18.64 13.75 1.15
C GLN A 201 -17.28 13.43 1.80
N ALA A 202 -16.70 12.31 1.40
CA ALA A 202 -15.42 11.77 1.90
C ALA A 202 -14.53 11.36 0.72
N ILE A 203 -13.91 12.34 0.06
CA ILE A 203 -13.36 12.23 -1.30
C ILE A 203 -11.84 12.52 -1.29
N TYR A 204 -11.07 11.97 -2.22
CA TYR A 204 -9.62 12.20 -2.33
C TYR A 204 -9.27 12.99 -3.61
N TYR A 205 -8.52 14.07 -3.45
CA TYR A 205 -8.08 14.94 -4.54
C TYR A 205 -6.57 15.18 -4.50
N ASP A 206 -5.95 15.37 -5.66
CA ASP A 206 -4.58 15.90 -5.70
C ASP A 206 -4.56 17.36 -5.25
N ALA A 207 -3.49 17.70 -4.54
CA ALA A 207 -3.20 19.04 -4.08
C ALA A 207 -1.69 19.28 -3.99
N HIS A 208 -1.26 20.51 -4.23
CA HIS A 208 0.12 20.95 -4.08
C HIS A 208 0.36 21.59 -2.70
N VAL A 209 1.48 21.27 -2.05
CA VAL A 209 1.84 21.83 -0.73
C VAL A 209 2.46 23.22 -0.88
N LEU A 210 1.81 24.25 -0.32
CA LEU A 210 2.27 25.65 -0.39
C LEU A 210 3.11 26.09 0.82
N GLU A 211 2.75 25.66 2.02
CA GLU A 211 3.38 26.07 3.29
C GLU A 211 3.39 24.89 4.27
N ILE A 212 4.45 24.76 5.07
CA ILE A 212 4.50 23.74 6.13
C ILE A 212 4.89 24.37 7.47
N GLN A 213 3.91 24.46 8.37
CA GLN A 213 4.13 24.87 9.75
C GLN A 213 4.55 23.66 10.58
N ARG A 214 5.87 23.44 10.68
CA ARG A 214 6.45 22.43 11.57
C ARG A 214 6.15 22.77 13.02
N ARG A 215 5.77 21.77 13.82
CA ARG A 215 5.55 21.90 15.27
C ARG A 215 6.19 20.71 15.99
N LEU A 216 6.65 20.91 17.23
CA LEU A 216 7.18 19.81 18.04
C LEU A 216 6.09 18.77 18.33
N HIS A 217 6.39 17.50 18.09
CA HIS A 217 5.54 16.35 18.39
C HIS A 217 6.37 15.07 18.51
N ASP A 218 5.74 14.03 19.04
CA ASP A 218 6.31 12.71 19.28
C ASP A 218 5.65 11.64 18.37
N ILE A 219 5.82 10.37 18.74
CA ILE A 219 5.19 9.22 18.08
C ILE A 219 3.66 9.14 18.28
N ARG A 220 3.07 9.90 19.22
CA ARG A 220 1.64 9.84 19.54
C ARG A 220 0.77 10.57 18.51
N GLY A 221 1.35 11.51 17.76
CA GLY A 221 0.67 12.12 16.63
C GLY A 221 1.31 13.41 16.11
N CYS A 222 1.44 13.52 14.78
CA CYS A 222 1.92 14.72 14.11
C CYS A 222 1.05 15.95 14.42
N ARG A 223 1.71 17.06 14.77
CA ARG A 223 1.10 18.37 15.05
C ARG A 223 1.39 19.43 13.98
N CYS A 224 2.11 19.08 12.91
CA CYS A 224 2.39 19.99 11.80
C CYS A 224 1.10 20.34 11.05
N LEU A 225 1.04 21.57 10.53
CA LEU A 225 -0.01 22.02 9.59
C LEU A 225 0.59 22.20 8.20
N PHE A 226 -0.18 21.84 7.18
CA PHE A 226 0.20 21.92 5.78
C PHE A 226 -0.85 22.78 5.08
N LEU A 227 -0.45 23.94 4.53
CA LEU A 227 -1.28 24.66 3.58
C LEU A 227 -1.16 23.94 2.24
N ILE A 228 -2.28 23.49 1.70
CA ILE A 228 -2.37 22.86 0.39
C ILE A 228 -3.28 23.69 -0.52
N ARG A 229 -3.04 23.63 -1.83
CA ARG A 229 -3.97 24.10 -2.85
C ARG A 229 -4.46 22.90 -3.67
N TYR A 230 -5.77 22.75 -3.79
CA TYR A 230 -6.40 21.67 -4.53
C TYR A 230 -6.34 21.88 -6.05
N ASP A 231 -5.98 20.84 -6.79
CA ASP A 231 -5.75 20.92 -8.24
C ASP A 231 -7.06 21.05 -9.06
N HIS A 232 -8.21 20.74 -8.46
CA HIS A 232 -9.52 20.72 -9.13
C HIS A 232 -10.29 22.04 -9.09
N ASP A 233 -10.16 22.83 -8.01
CA ASP A 233 -10.88 24.10 -7.82
C ASP A 233 -9.96 25.28 -7.41
N ASN A 234 -8.65 25.05 -7.25
CA ASN A 234 -7.67 26.00 -6.72
C ASN A 234 -7.97 26.49 -5.29
N SER A 235 -8.86 25.84 -4.54
CA SER A 235 -9.14 26.19 -3.14
C SER A 235 -7.94 25.84 -2.24
N GLU A 236 -7.73 26.65 -1.20
CA GLU A 236 -6.64 26.46 -0.26
C GLU A 236 -7.15 26.03 1.12
N GLU A 237 -6.53 25.00 1.71
CA GLU A 237 -6.90 24.47 3.03
C GLU A 237 -5.67 24.20 3.89
N ARG A 238 -5.76 24.46 5.21
CA ARG A 238 -4.73 24.06 6.19
C ARG A 238 -5.09 22.74 6.85
N VAL A 239 -4.46 21.66 6.39
CA VAL A 239 -4.72 20.28 6.83
C VAL A 239 -3.63 19.72 7.76
N ARG A 240 -3.91 18.56 8.38
CA ARG A 240 -2.93 17.77 9.17
C ARG A 240 -2.48 16.55 8.36
N SER A 241 -1.29 16.01 8.63
CA SER A 241 -0.72 14.88 7.88
C SER A 241 -1.64 13.65 7.75
N ARG A 242 -2.53 13.39 8.73
CA ARG A 242 -3.51 12.29 8.67
C ARG A 242 -4.51 12.37 7.50
N ARG A 243 -4.64 13.55 6.87
CA ARG A 243 -5.47 13.78 5.67
C ARG A 243 -4.64 13.73 4.38
N LEU A 244 -3.34 13.43 4.45
CA LEU A 244 -2.41 13.42 3.32
C LEU A 244 -1.85 12.02 3.10
N CYS A 245 -1.91 11.56 1.85
CA CYS A 245 -1.20 10.40 1.35
C CYS A 245 -0.12 10.87 0.37
N CYS A 246 1.08 10.31 0.47
CA CYS A 246 2.18 10.62 -0.46
C CYS A 246 2.14 9.69 -1.67
N ARG A 247 2.60 10.19 -2.81
CA ARG A 247 2.94 9.36 -3.97
C ARG A 247 4.03 8.35 -3.57
N PRO A 248 3.98 7.08 -4.03
CA PRO A 248 5.08 6.14 -3.88
C PRO A 248 6.39 6.69 -4.45
N THR A 249 7.47 6.54 -3.70
CA THR A 249 8.85 6.76 -4.17
C THR A 249 9.42 5.41 -4.62
N TYR A 250 9.84 5.32 -5.88
CA TYR A 250 10.65 4.21 -6.40
C TYR A 250 12.10 4.31 -5.90
#